data_AF-A0AAN7URC5-F1
#
_entry.id   AF-A0AAN7URC5-F1
#
_cell.length_a   1.000
_cell.length_b   1.000
_cell.length_c   1.000
_cell.angle_alpha   90.00
_cell.angle_beta   90.00
_cell.angle_gamma   90.00
#
_symmetry.space_group_name_H-M   'P 1'
#
loop_
_entity.id
_entity.type
_entity.pdbx_description
1 polymer ?
#
loop_
_entity_poly.entity_id
_entity_poly.type
_entity_poly.pdbx_seq_one_letter_code
_entity_poly.pdbx_strand_id
1 'polypeptide(L)'
;MAQEAATIDVYLPPIAKLSSPDAPARPDPLRWLRQNTVANVDEMSEQHQESLLETRPKAAFIALVRNSEVEEMVYSMIQLEARFNNRSAHQYDWIFFNDEEFSSEFMSVVQDATNSQCYFEIIPEEHWSVPSWIDTTRFDVGRQFMGSIGVGKAWLQSYHHMCRWNAGLFAREKRLAFYEFFWRVEPGVSLVLRLLYTCNLTVLS
;
A
#
# COMPACT_ATOMS: atom_id res chain seq x y z
N MET A 1 -32.55 38.40 -24.51
CA MET A 1 -32.67 37.10 -23.85
C MET A 1 -31.25 36.67 -23.46
N ALA A 2 -30.76 37.17 -22.32
CA ALA A 2 -29.43 36.82 -21.82
C ALA A 2 -29.58 35.60 -20.91
N GLN A 3 -28.87 34.53 -21.24
CA GLN A 3 -28.84 33.28 -20.47
C GLN A 3 -27.91 33.50 -19.27
N GLU A 4 -28.43 33.38 -18.06
CA GLU A 4 -27.64 33.36 -16.82
C GLU A 4 -26.68 32.17 -16.85
N ALA A 5 -25.38 32.45 -16.75
CA ALA A 5 -24.35 31.44 -16.57
C ALA A 5 -24.44 30.93 -15.13
N ALA A 6 -24.67 29.62 -14.98
CA ALA A 6 -24.66 28.95 -13.68
C ALA A 6 -23.27 29.11 -13.03
N THR A 7 -23.24 29.80 -11.89
CA THR A 7 -22.06 29.92 -11.04
C THR A 7 -21.63 28.54 -10.57
N ILE A 8 -20.45 28.11 -11.00
CA ILE A 8 -19.79 26.90 -10.50
C ILE A 8 -19.53 27.13 -9.01
N ASP A 9 -20.14 26.30 -8.17
CA ASP A 9 -19.94 26.34 -6.72
C ASP A 9 -18.51 25.87 -6.44
N VAL A 10 -17.59 26.84 -6.30
CA VAL A 10 -16.18 26.57 -6.02
C VAL A 10 -16.11 26.06 -4.59
N TYR A 11 -15.95 24.75 -4.43
CA TYR A 11 -15.64 24.16 -3.14
C TYR A 11 -14.34 24.77 -2.59
N LEU A 12 -14.48 25.64 -1.59
CA LEU A 12 -13.39 26.17 -0.81
C LEU A 12 -13.26 25.31 0.45
N PRO A 13 -12.21 24.49 0.58
CA PRO A 13 -12.02 23.69 1.78
C PRO A 13 -11.89 24.63 3.00
N PRO A 14 -12.46 24.26 4.16
CA PRO A 14 -12.37 25.09 5.35
C PRO A 14 -10.90 25.29 5.74
N ILE A 15 -10.44 26.54 5.74
CA ILE A 15 -9.12 26.92 6.22
C ILE A 15 -9.07 26.60 7.72
N ALA A 16 -8.12 25.75 8.12
CA ALA A 16 -7.90 25.44 9.53
C ALA A 16 -7.61 26.74 10.28
N LYS A 17 -8.52 27.14 11.18
CA LYS A 17 -8.30 28.29 12.05
C LYS A 17 -7.17 27.93 13.02
N LEU A 18 -6.05 28.64 12.93
CA LEU A 18 -5.03 28.65 13.96
C LEU A 18 -5.71 29.03 15.29
N SER A 19 -5.51 28.19 16.31
CA SER A 19 -6.18 28.28 17.61
C SER A 19 -6.03 29.66 18.25
N SER A 20 -7.07 30.09 18.99
CA SER A 20 -7.14 31.34 19.73
C SER A 20 -5.98 31.52 20.72
N PRO A 21 -5.55 32.77 20.99
CA PRO A 21 -4.40 33.08 21.85
C PRO A 21 -4.52 32.61 23.32
N ASP A 22 -5.73 32.27 23.78
CA ASP A 22 -5.99 31.85 25.18
C ASP A 22 -6.04 30.32 25.39
N ALA A 23 -5.70 29.51 24.38
CA ALA A 23 -5.59 28.06 24.56
C ALA A 23 -4.35 27.72 25.42
N PRO A 24 -4.44 26.76 26.37
CA PRO A 24 -3.26 26.33 27.12
C PRO A 24 -2.16 25.92 26.13
N ALA A 25 -0.93 26.38 26.39
CA ALA A 25 0.20 26.16 25.50
C ALA A 25 0.27 24.69 25.11
N ARG A 26 -0.01 24.39 23.83
CA ARG A 26 0.08 23.02 23.32
C ARG A 26 1.48 22.51 23.64
N PRO A 27 1.62 21.31 24.23
CA PRO A 27 2.93 20.74 24.47
C PRO A 27 3.68 20.75 23.14
N ASP A 28 4.95 21.18 23.16
CA ASP A 28 5.81 21.22 21.98
C ASP A 28 5.66 19.88 21.22
N PRO A 29 5.15 19.88 19.98
CA PRO A 29 4.87 18.66 19.24
C PRO A 29 6.11 17.76 19.12
N LEU A 30 7.30 18.35 19.02
CA LEU A 30 8.55 17.59 18.95
C LEU A 30 8.90 16.94 20.30
N ARG A 31 8.63 17.64 21.41
CA ARG A 31 8.81 17.11 22.75
C ARG A 31 7.81 16.01 23.05
N TRP A 32 6.54 16.20 22.67
CA TRP A 32 5.50 15.19 22.80
C TRP A 32 5.86 13.94 21.97
N LEU A 33 6.29 14.11 20.72
CA LEU A 33 6.75 13.01 19.88
C LEU A 33 7.90 12.28 20.55
N ARG A 34 8.96 12.95 20.99
CA ARG A 34 10.09 12.28 21.67
C ARG A 34 9.69 11.48 22.91
N GLN A 35 8.71 11.96 23.67
CA GLN A 35 8.24 11.30 24.89
C GLN A 35 7.30 10.12 24.61
N ASN A 36 6.59 10.16 23.49
CA ASN A 36 5.60 9.14 23.10
C ASN A 36 6.07 8.30 21.91
N THR A 37 7.28 8.51 21.42
CA THR A 37 7.94 7.72 20.39
C THR A 37 8.82 6.73 21.11
N VAL A 38 8.48 5.46 21.02
CA VAL A 38 9.42 4.41 21.40
C VAL A 38 10.39 4.24 20.23
N ALA A 39 11.62 4.74 20.41
CA ALA A 39 12.67 4.64 19.40
C ALA A 39 13.19 3.19 19.26
N ASN A 40 13.21 2.46 20.38
CA ASN A 40 13.62 1.07 20.48
C ASN A 40 12.55 0.24 21.21
N VAL A 41 11.85 -0.60 20.47
CA VAL A 41 10.77 -1.45 21.01
C VAL A 41 11.32 -2.46 22.02
N ASP A 42 12.59 -2.87 21.87
CA ASP A 42 13.24 -3.85 22.75
C ASP A 42 13.57 -3.27 24.14
N GLU A 43 13.53 -1.94 24.30
CA GLU A 43 13.68 -1.26 25.58
C GLU A 43 12.34 -1.08 26.32
N MET A 44 11.21 -1.50 25.72
CA MET A 44 9.90 -1.47 26.36
C MET A 44 9.77 -2.61 27.36
N SER A 45 8.99 -2.39 28.43
CA SER A 45 8.60 -3.47 29.34
C SER A 45 7.82 -4.55 28.59
N GLU A 46 8.02 -5.82 28.95
CA GLU A 46 7.34 -6.99 28.36
C GLU A 46 5.81 -6.80 28.29
N GLN A 47 5.19 -6.26 29.35
CA GLN A 47 3.75 -5.97 29.41
C GLN A 47 3.25 -5.04 28.28
N HIS A 48 4.06 -4.04 27.92
CA HIS A 48 3.70 -3.14 26.82
C HIS A 48 3.92 -3.80 25.46
N GLN A 49 4.91 -4.67 25.31
CA GLN A 49 5.14 -5.43 24.08
C GLN A 49 3.99 -6.42 23.83
N GLU A 50 3.55 -7.14 24.86
CA GLU A 50 2.38 -8.02 24.79
C GLU A 50 1.12 -7.25 24.40
N SER A 51 0.86 -6.10 25.04
CA SER A 51 -0.28 -5.24 24.68
C SER A 51 -0.23 -4.76 23.23
N LEU A 52 0.95 -4.42 22.70
CA LEU A 52 1.11 -4.05 21.29
C LEU A 52 0.82 -5.21 20.34
N LEU A 53 1.23 -6.43 20.70
CA LEU A 53 0.94 -7.63 19.92
C LEU A 53 -0.55 -7.99 19.93
N GLU A 54 -1.20 -7.86 21.10
CA GLU A 54 -2.64 -8.11 21.25
C GLU A 54 -3.49 -7.09 20.49
N THR A 55 -3.08 -5.83 20.46
CA THR A 55 -3.80 -4.74 19.77
C THR A 55 -3.37 -4.56 18.32
N ARG A 56 -2.43 -5.38 17.83
CA ARG A 56 -1.90 -5.29 16.47
C ARG A 56 -3.02 -5.59 15.46
N PRO A 57 -3.31 -4.67 14.52
CA PRO A 57 -4.33 -4.91 13.50
C PRO A 57 -3.95 -6.11 12.62
N LYS A 58 -4.94 -6.85 12.11
CA LYS A 58 -4.69 -7.91 11.13
C LYS A 58 -4.35 -7.28 9.78
N ALA A 59 -3.06 -7.13 9.51
CA ALA A 59 -2.57 -6.48 8.30
C ALA A 59 -1.48 -7.28 7.59
N ALA A 60 -1.30 -7.01 6.30
CA ALA A 60 -0.20 -7.55 5.51
C ALA A 60 0.36 -6.51 4.54
N PHE A 61 1.63 -6.66 4.16
CA PHE A 61 2.17 -6.00 2.99
C PHE A 61 1.73 -6.76 1.75
N ILE A 62 1.27 -6.03 0.73
CA ILE A 62 0.91 -6.61 -0.55
C ILE A 62 1.76 -6.00 -1.65
N ALA A 63 2.21 -6.82 -2.60
CA ALA A 63 2.95 -6.36 -3.76
C ALA A 63 2.48 -7.12 -5.01
N LEU A 64 2.14 -6.38 -6.06
CA LEU A 64 1.94 -6.94 -7.40
C LEU A 64 3.26 -6.76 -8.15
N VAL A 65 3.94 -7.87 -8.46
CA VAL A 65 5.33 -7.82 -8.90
C VAL A 65 5.66 -9.01 -9.79
N ARG A 66 6.45 -8.76 -10.85
CA ARG A 66 6.90 -9.81 -11.76
C ARG A 66 8.23 -10.40 -11.30
N ASN A 67 8.52 -11.61 -11.77
CA ASN A 67 9.81 -12.26 -11.53
C ASN A 67 11.02 -11.38 -11.92
N SER A 68 10.91 -10.61 -13.01
CA SER A 68 11.99 -9.73 -13.50
C SER A 68 12.24 -8.50 -12.63
N GLU A 69 11.39 -8.22 -11.65
CA GLU A 69 11.47 -7.03 -10.77
C GLU A 69 11.99 -7.40 -9.37
N VAL A 70 12.56 -8.60 -9.20
CA VAL A 70 13.05 -9.12 -7.91
C VAL A 70 14.01 -8.16 -7.21
N GLU A 71 15.00 -7.61 -7.92
CA GLU A 71 16.01 -6.74 -7.34
C GLU A 71 15.39 -5.43 -6.79
N GLU A 72 14.49 -4.83 -7.56
CA GLU A 72 13.78 -3.61 -7.18
C GLU A 72 12.80 -3.85 -6.03
N MET A 73 12.18 -5.03 -5.98
CA MET A 73 11.30 -5.44 -4.89
C MET A 73 12.10 -5.63 -3.60
N VAL A 74 13.19 -6.37 -3.65
CA VAL A 74 14.08 -6.60 -2.51
C VAL A 74 14.63 -5.28 -1.97
N TYR A 75 15.01 -4.36 -2.86
CA TYR A 75 15.40 -3.00 -2.45
C TYR A 75 14.32 -2.34 -1.59
N SER A 76 13.07 -2.38 -2.04
CA SER A 76 11.93 -1.77 -1.34
C SER A 76 11.66 -2.47 0.00
N MET A 77 11.74 -3.81 0.03
CA MET A 77 11.59 -4.61 1.25
C MET A 77 12.65 -4.24 2.28
N ILE A 78 13.93 -4.20 1.91
CA ILE A 78 15.02 -3.83 2.82
C ILE A 78 14.77 -2.45 3.44
N GLN A 79 14.30 -1.47 2.65
CA GLN A 79 14.00 -0.14 3.18
C GLN A 79 12.86 -0.16 4.21
N LEU A 80 11.81 -0.94 3.96
CA LEU A 80 10.63 -1.04 4.81
C LEU A 80 10.90 -1.86 6.08
N GLU A 81 11.59 -2.98 5.95
CA GLU A 81 12.04 -3.83 7.05
C GLU A 81 12.92 -3.04 8.02
N ALA A 82 13.95 -2.35 7.51
CA ALA A 82 14.88 -1.59 8.35
C ALA A 82 14.23 -0.42 9.12
N ARG A 83 13.09 0.09 8.64
CA ARG A 83 12.43 1.26 9.22
C ARG A 83 11.23 0.91 10.07
N PHE A 84 10.51 -0.15 9.72
CA PHE A 84 9.22 -0.49 10.30
C PHE A 84 9.10 -1.97 10.67
N ASN A 85 9.23 -2.89 9.70
CA ASN A 85 8.70 -4.25 9.88
C ASN A 85 9.63 -5.22 10.65
N ASN A 86 10.94 -4.99 10.65
CA ASN A 86 11.90 -5.86 11.35
C ASN A 86 11.92 -5.69 12.88
N ARG A 87 10.87 -5.08 13.45
CA ARG A 87 10.69 -4.94 14.89
C ARG A 87 9.89 -6.11 15.41
N SER A 88 10.27 -6.62 16.57
CA SER A 88 9.60 -7.70 17.30
C SER A 88 8.09 -7.48 17.45
N ALA A 89 7.64 -6.24 17.66
CA ALA A 89 6.21 -5.91 17.79
C ALA A 89 5.42 -5.83 16.46
N HIS A 90 6.08 -5.79 15.30
CA HIS A 90 5.40 -5.52 14.02
C HIS A 90 5.27 -6.75 13.13
N GLN A 91 6.37 -7.40 12.74
CA GLN A 91 6.43 -8.64 11.96
C GLN A 91 5.16 -8.99 11.17
N TYR A 92 4.78 -8.13 10.22
CA TYR A 92 3.62 -8.34 9.36
C TYR A 92 4.02 -9.16 8.15
N ASP A 93 3.10 -10.01 7.70
CA ASP A 93 3.30 -10.90 6.56
C ASP A 93 3.44 -10.12 5.25
N TRP A 94 4.18 -10.69 4.31
CA TRP A 94 4.27 -10.25 2.93
C TRP A 94 3.45 -11.17 2.04
N ILE A 95 2.67 -10.58 1.13
CA ILE A 95 1.89 -11.31 0.14
C ILE A 95 2.23 -10.76 -1.24
N PHE A 96 2.83 -11.60 -2.06
CA PHE A 96 3.20 -11.28 -3.43
C PHE A 96 2.17 -11.86 -4.39
N PHE A 97 1.72 -11.03 -5.32
CA PHE A 97 0.80 -11.39 -6.38
C PHE A 97 1.50 -11.27 -7.73
N ASN A 98 1.25 -12.22 -8.61
CA ASN A 98 1.72 -12.20 -9.99
C ASN A 98 0.70 -12.89 -10.91
N ASP A 99 0.65 -12.52 -12.19
CA ASP A 99 -0.16 -13.21 -13.19
C ASP A 99 0.52 -14.48 -13.74
N GLU A 100 1.79 -14.68 -13.40
CA GLU A 100 2.57 -15.88 -13.71
C GLU A 100 3.07 -16.55 -12.42
N GLU A 101 3.48 -17.81 -12.49
CA GLU A 101 4.10 -18.49 -11.36
C GLU A 101 5.41 -17.79 -10.94
N PHE A 102 5.63 -17.65 -9.62
CA PHE A 102 6.88 -17.12 -9.11
C PHE A 102 8.02 -18.11 -9.32
N SER A 103 9.18 -17.60 -9.75
CA SER A 103 10.37 -18.44 -9.89
C SER A 103 10.93 -18.82 -8.52
N SER A 104 11.64 -19.95 -8.45
CA SER A 104 12.33 -20.37 -7.23
C SER A 104 13.36 -19.33 -6.76
N GLU A 105 14.03 -18.66 -7.70
CA GLU A 105 14.93 -17.54 -7.43
C GLU A 105 14.19 -16.38 -6.75
N PHE A 106 13.06 -15.94 -7.31
CA PHE A 106 12.27 -14.86 -6.73
C PHE A 106 11.86 -15.19 -5.29
N MET A 107 11.28 -16.37 -5.09
CA MET A 107 10.80 -16.80 -3.77
C MET A 107 11.94 -16.87 -2.74
N SER A 108 13.11 -17.40 -3.14
CA SER A 108 14.27 -17.51 -2.25
C SER A 108 14.79 -16.13 -1.84
N VAL A 109 15.05 -15.24 -2.81
CA VAL A 109 15.66 -13.93 -2.54
C VAL A 109 14.74 -13.05 -1.70
N VAL A 110 13.44 -13.09 -1.96
CA VAL A 110 12.44 -12.33 -1.20
C VAL A 110 12.27 -12.87 0.22
N GLN A 111 12.26 -14.19 0.40
CA GLN A 111 12.19 -14.81 1.73
C GLN A 111 13.42 -14.50 2.58
N ASP A 112 14.62 -14.43 1.98
CA ASP A 112 15.86 -14.08 2.67
C ASP A 112 15.91 -12.59 3.07
N ALA A 113 15.09 -11.73 2.46
CA ALA A 113 15.05 -10.30 2.73
C ALA A 113 14.22 -9.90 3.97
N THR A 114 13.49 -10.83 4.59
CA THR A 114 12.62 -10.55 5.75
C THR A 114 12.58 -11.72 6.74
N ASN A 115 12.35 -11.41 8.01
CA ASN A 115 12.06 -12.41 9.04
C ASN A 115 10.57 -12.76 9.12
N SER A 116 9.71 -12.05 8.38
CA SER A 116 8.26 -12.26 8.35
C SER A 116 7.87 -13.38 7.37
N GLN A 117 6.65 -13.88 7.46
CA GLN A 117 6.16 -14.90 6.54
C GLN A 117 5.92 -14.29 5.16
N CYS A 118 6.34 -14.98 4.10
CA CYS A 118 6.06 -14.61 2.72
C CYS A 118 5.07 -15.60 2.10
N TYR A 119 4.02 -15.06 1.47
CA TYR A 119 3.05 -15.80 0.68
C TYR A 119 3.17 -15.40 -0.79
N PHE A 120 3.11 -16.39 -1.66
CA PHE A 120 3.23 -16.22 -3.11
C PHE A 120 1.93 -16.71 -3.75
N GLU A 121 1.16 -15.79 -4.30
CA GLU A 121 -0.18 -16.05 -4.81
C GLU A 121 -0.23 -15.74 -6.31
N ILE A 122 -0.79 -16.66 -7.08
CA ILE A 122 -1.04 -16.48 -8.52
C ILE A 122 -2.43 -15.91 -8.69
N ILE A 123 -2.54 -14.84 -9.46
CA ILE A 123 -3.82 -14.19 -9.74
C ILE A 123 -4.65 -15.11 -10.65
N PRO A 124 -5.89 -15.47 -10.26
CA PRO A 124 -6.77 -16.24 -11.13
C PRO A 124 -6.99 -15.55 -12.47
N GLU A 125 -7.05 -16.33 -13.56
CA GLU A 125 -7.23 -15.79 -14.90
C GLU A 125 -8.50 -14.94 -15.01
N GLU A 126 -9.59 -15.28 -14.31
CA GLU A 126 -10.81 -14.47 -14.27
C GLU A 126 -10.62 -13.05 -13.70
N HIS A 127 -9.65 -12.88 -12.80
CA HIS A 127 -9.34 -11.62 -12.15
C HIS A 127 -8.35 -10.78 -12.96
N TRP A 128 -7.55 -11.40 -13.82
CA TRP A 128 -6.55 -10.69 -14.63
C TRP A 128 -6.99 -10.42 -16.07
N SER A 129 -7.66 -11.37 -16.72
CA SER A 129 -8.00 -11.33 -18.15
C SER A 129 -9.06 -10.28 -18.50
N VAL A 130 -9.17 -9.98 -19.81
CA VAL A 130 -10.23 -9.14 -20.35
C VAL A 130 -11.57 -9.87 -20.17
N PRO A 131 -12.55 -9.27 -19.46
CA PRO A 131 -13.82 -9.93 -19.23
C PRO A 131 -14.60 -10.20 -20.52
N SER A 132 -15.39 -11.27 -20.54
CA SER A 132 -16.15 -11.72 -21.73
C SER A 132 -17.19 -10.72 -22.26
N TRP A 133 -17.64 -9.78 -21.42
CA TRP A 133 -18.58 -8.73 -21.83
C TRP A 133 -17.89 -7.52 -22.49
N ILE A 134 -16.57 -7.48 -22.55
CA ILE A 134 -15.81 -6.44 -23.24
C ILE A 134 -15.62 -6.83 -24.70
N ASP A 135 -15.96 -5.92 -25.60
CA ASP A 135 -15.60 -6.03 -27.01
C ASP A 135 -14.08 -5.87 -27.16
N THR A 136 -13.40 -6.99 -27.39
CA THR A 136 -11.94 -7.05 -27.54
C THR A 136 -11.44 -6.27 -28.76
N THR A 137 -12.22 -6.21 -29.83
CA THR A 137 -11.86 -5.44 -31.03
C THR A 137 -11.87 -3.96 -30.72
N ARG A 138 -12.93 -3.47 -30.06
CA ARG A 138 -13.02 -2.08 -29.63
C ARG A 138 -11.94 -1.73 -28.61
N PHE A 139 -11.66 -2.63 -27.68
CA PHE A 139 -10.58 -2.46 -26.71
C PHE A 139 -9.22 -2.33 -27.40
N ASP A 140 -8.91 -3.20 -28.36
CA ASP A 140 -7.66 -3.21 -29.10
C ASP A 140 -7.46 -1.95 -29.96
N VAL A 141 -8.51 -1.53 -30.68
CA VAL A 141 -8.48 -0.28 -31.44
C VAL A 141 -8.27 0.92 -30.52
N GLY A 142 -8.98 0.96 -29.39
CA GLY A 142 -8.88 2.05 -28.41
C GLY A 142 -7.48 2.17 -27.81
N ARG A 143 -6.90 1.06 -27.33
CA ARG A 143 -5.56 1.07 -26.73
C ARG A 143 -4.47 1.45 -27.73
N GLN A 144 -4.59 1.00 -28.99
CA GLN A 144 -3.64 1.36 -30.05
C GLN A 144 -3.75 2.84 -30.43
N PHE A 145 -4.96 3.38 -30.56
CA PHE A 145 -5.18 4.79 -30.82
C PHE A 145 -4.62 5.68 -29.69
N MET A 146 -4.89 5.33 -28.43
CA MET A 146 -4.36 6.07 -27.28
C MET A 146 -2.82 6.01 -27.24
N GLY A 147 -2.23 4.87 -27.59
CA GLY A 147 -0.79 4.75 -27.76
C GLY A 147 -0.22 5.63 -28.87
N SER A 148 -0.91 5.74 -30.01
CA SER A 148 -0.43 6.52 -31.15
C SER A 148 -0.47 8.03 -30.92
N ILE A 149 -1.39 8.52 -30.09
CA ILE A 149 -1.43 9.92 -29.66
C ILE A 149 -0.51 10.23 -28.47
N GLY A 150 0.34 9.28 -28.06
CA GLY A 150 1.38 9.48 -27.05
C GLY A 150 0.94 9.29 -25.60
N VAL A 151 -0.22 8.67 -25.33
CA VAL A 151 -0.59 8.32 -23.95
C VAL A 151 0.26 7.14 -23.49
N GLY A 152 1.16 7.40 -22.54
CA GLY A 152 2.13 6.43 -22.05
C GLY A 152 1.48 5.15 -21.55
N LYS A 153 2.07 4.00 -21.91
CA LYS A 153 1.62 2.62 -21.56
C LYS A 153 0.20 2.26 -22.01
N ALA A 154 -0.57 3.16 -22.62
CA ALA A 154 -1.95 2.91 -23.00
C ALA A 154 -2.09 1.78 -24.03
N TRP A 155 -1.06 1.52 -24.85
CA TRP A 155 -1.05 0.43 -25.82
C TRP A 155 -0.83 -0.97 -25.20
N LEU A 156 -0.34 -1.04 -23.96
CA LEU A 156 0.00 -2.29 -23.26
C LEU A 156 -1.24 -2.88 -22.59
N GLN A 157 -1.67 -4.05 -23.04
CA GLN A 157 -2.82 -4.74 -22.44
C GLN A 157 -2.59 -5.11 -20.96
N SER A 158 -1.39 -5.61 -20.62
CA SER A 158 -1.03 -5.95 -19.23
C SER A 158 -1.10 -4.75 -18.28
N TYR A 159 -0.86 -3.54 -18.78
CA TYR A 159 -1.01 -2.32 -17.98
C TYR A 159 -2.47 -2.04 -17.63
N HIS A 160 -3.41 -2.26 -18.56
CA HIS A 160 -4.85 -2.16 -18.28
C HIS A 160 -5.33 -3.24 -17.30
N HIS A 161 -4.83 -4.47 -17.43
CA HIS A 161 -5.12 -5.55 -16.48
C HIS A 161 -4.65 -5.17 -15.07
N MET A 162 -3.42 -4.71 -14.93
CA MET A 162 -2.87 -4.21 -13.68
C MET A 162 -3.71 -3.07 -13.08
N CYS A 163 -4.11 -2.08 -13.89
CA CYS A 163 -4.96 -0.99 -13.43
C CYS A 163 -6.33 -1.51 -12.94
N ARG A 164 -6.96 -2.44 -13.68
CA ARG A 164 -8.23 -3.07 -13.29
C ARG A 164 -8.10 -3.86 -12.00
N TRP A 165 -7.02 -4.63 -11.85
CA TRP A 165 -6.77 -5.42 -10.65
C TRP A 165 -6.60 -4.53 -9.42
N ASN A 166 -5.77 -3.49 -9.54
CA ASN A 166 -5.50 -2.51 -8.49
C ASN A 166 -6.68 -1.58 -8.17
N ALA A 167 -7.64 -1.41 -9.07
CA ALA A 167 -8.86 -0.64 -8.81
C ALA A 167 -9.79 -1.28 -7.77
N GLY A 168 -9.51 -2.53 -7.34
CA GLY A 168 -10.17 -3.15 -6.20
C GLY A 168 -10.42 -4.66 -6.34
N LEU A 169 -10.08 -5.30 -7.46
CA LEU A 169 -10.25 -6.76 -7.59
C LEU A 169 -9.30 -7.54 -6.69
N PHE A 170 -8.10 -7.01 -6.41
CA PHE A 170 -7.16 -7.66 -5.50
C PHE A 170 -7.78 -8.00 -4.14
N ALA A 171 -8.70 -7.17 -3.64
CA ALA A 171 -9.38 -7.41 -2.37
C ALA A 171 -10.26 -8.68 -2.36
N ARG A 172 -10.49 -9.29 -3.53
CA ARG A 172 -11.21 -10.57 -3.69
C ARG A 172 -10.28 -11.79 -3.66
N GLU A 173 -8.96 -11.58 -3.66
CA GLU A 173 -8.02 -12.69 -3.59
C GLU A 173 -8.15 -13.45 -2.27
N LYS A 174 -8.17 -14.78 -2.34
CA LYS A 174 -8.51 -15.65 -1.20
C LYS A 174 -7.60 -15.42 0.00
N ARG A 175 -6.32 -15.13 -0.23
CA ARG A 175 -5.34 -14.83 0.82
C ARG A 175 -5.71 -13.59 1.62
N LEU A 176 -6.30 -12.57 0.99
CA LEU A 176 -6.64 -11.33 1.67
C LEU A 176 -7.89 -11.45 2.55
N ALA A 177 -8.65 -12.54 2.45
CA ALA A 177 -9.77 -12.81 3.36
C ALA A 177 -9.34 -12.99 4.84
N PHE A 178 -8.05 -13.22 5.09
CA PHE A 178 -7.50 -13.35 6.45
C PHE A 178 -7.06 -12.01 7.08
N TYR A 179 -7.11 -10.91 6.32
CA TYR A 179 -6.59 -9.61 6.74
C TYR A 179 -7.66 -8.52 6.64
N GLU A 180 -7.59 -7.53 7.52
CA GLU A 180 -8.50 -6.38 7.55
C GLU A 180 -7.85 -5.15 6.88
N PHE A 181 -6.53 -5.05 6.98
CA PHE A 181 -5.75 -3.96 6.41
C PHE A 181 -4.68 -4.52 5.47
N PHE A 182 -4.30 -3.71 4.49
CA PHE A 182 -3.15 -4.01 3.66
C PHE A 182 -2.34 -2.74 3.45
N TRP A 183 -1.04 -2.91 3.26
CA TRP A 183 -0.16 -1.86 2.79
C TRP A 183 0.44 -2.29 1.46
N ARG A 184 0.01 -1.62 0.39
CA ARG A 184 0.55 -1.85 -0.94
C ARG A 184 1.96 -1.28 -1.08
N VAL A 185 2.90 -2.11 -1.51
CA VAL A 185 4.30 -1.77 -1.77
C VAL A 185 4.61 -2.08 -3.22
N GLU A 186 5.23 -1.12 -3.91
CA GLU A 186 5.69 -1.28 -5.28
C GLU A 186 7.20 -1.54 -5.31
N PRO A 187 7.73 -2.25 -6.33
CA PRO A 187 9.17 -2.35 -6.53
C PRO A 187 9.80 -0.97 -6.80
N GLY A 188 11.07 -0.82 -6.41
CA GLY A 188 11.89 0.37 -6.66
C GLY A 188 11.54 1.61 -5.83
N VAL A 189 10.72 1.48 -4.78
CA VAL A 189 10.35 2.62 -3.92
C VAL A 189 11.32 2.78 -2.76
N SER A 190 11.64 4.03 -2.43
CA SER A 190 12.47 4.37 -1.28
C SER A 190 11.62 5.00 -0.18
N LEU A 191 11.70 4.41 1.02
CA LEU A 191 11.06 4.97 2.20
C LEU A 191 12.06 5.87 2.93
N VAL A 192 11.89 7.19 2.83
CA VAL A 192 12.89 8.16 3.31
C VAL A 192 12.85 8.32 4.85
N LEU A 193 11.66 8.25 5.45
CA LEU A 193 11.45 8.52 6.87
C LEU A 193 11.27 7.23 7.69
N ARG A 194 11.85 7.17 8.89
CA ARG A 194 11.62 6.04 9.82
C ARG A 194 10.22 6.12 10.43
N LEU A 195 9.40 5.09 10.27
CA LEU A 195 8.06 5.02 10.83
C LEU A 195 8.08 4.30 12.17
N LEU A 196 7.77 5.04 13.23
CA LEU A 196 7.89 4.59 14.63
C LEU A 196 6.54 4.20 15.25
N TYR A 197 5.45 4.41 14.52
CA TYR A 197 4.09 4.21 14.99
C TYR A 197 3.34 3.25 14.07
N THR A 198 2.76 2.20 14.62
CA THR A 198 1.48 1.68 14.14
C THR A 198 0.42 2.67 14.64
N CYS A 199 -0.40 3.25 13.74
CA CYS A 199 -1.55 4.00 14.22
C CYS A 199 -2.45 3.02 14.94
N ASN A 200 -2.49 3.11 16.27
CA ASN A 200 -3.61 2.62 17.05
C ASN A 200 -4.83 3.41 16.56
N LEU A 201 -5.54 2.87 15.56
CA LEU A 201 -6.90 3.25 15.25
C LEU A 201 -7.77 2.68 16.37
N THR A 202 -7.65 3.28 17.56
CA THR A 202 -8.69 3.16 18.56
C THR A 202 -9.89 3.84 17.95
N VAL A 203 -10.80 3.04 17.40
CA VAL A 203 -12.13 3.50 17.02
C VAL A 203 -12.74 4.02 18.32
N LEU A 204 -12.83 5.35 18.43
CA LEU A 204 -13.67 5.98 19.44
C LEU A 204 -15.10 5.60 19.10
N SER A 205 -15.64 4.62 19.83
CA SER A 205 -17.08 4.41 19.95
C SER A 205 -17.70 5.44 20.87
#